data_AF-A0A9P5VWR6-F1
#
_entry.id   AF-A0A9P5VWR6-F1
#
_cell.length_a   1.000
_cell.length_b   1.000
_cell.length_c   1.000
_cell.angle_alpha   90.00
_cell.angle_beta   90.00
_cell.angle_gamma   90.00
#
_symmetry.space_group_name_H-M   'P 1'
#
loop_
_entity.id
_entity.type
_entity.pdbx_description
1 polymer ?
#
loop_
_entity_poly.entity_id
_entity_poly.type
_entity_poly.pdbx_seq_one_letter_code
_entity_poly.pdbx_strand_id
1 'polypeptide(L)'
;MAIDHSSQQQSTDMPSIPLQQKPNELKRKAAALKASLDTSVATHTQPTKHQFSWSELSKMVADKDLGPMGRSEAVQEAYQKAIKRRTKKYGSPDEYIRQRVLHWPPAEKDGDASDGNESSTSTSSMTPPSSPTGPVNPLEIALKQNEFPYSVKPGIEHWLIWSRYPLTDEEWIQKYLEERLPGRDYLFFINPPELRSVPSIHHVQVFTKGKGEVLDEQDIANKRDKETADSSDEA
;
A
#
# COMPACT_ATOMS: atom_id res chain seq x y z
N MET A 1 -24.32 -18.12 85.01
CA MET A 1 -24.58 -17.24 83.86
C MET A 1 -23.62 -17.64 82.77
N ALA A 2 -24.18 -18.08 81.64
CA ALA A 2 -23.49 -18.81 80.59
C ALA A 2 -22.51 -17.94 79.80
N ILE A 3 -21.34 -18.51 79.50
CA ILE A 3 -20.30 -17.92 78.67
C ILE A 3 -20.53 -18.44 77.24
N ASP A 4 -20.79 -17.50 76.33
CA ASP A 4 -21.10 -17.73 74.93
C ASP A 4 -19.80 -17.99 74.14
N HIS A 5 -19.73 -19.15 73.48
CA HIS A 5 -18.68 -19.53 72.54
C HIS A 5 -19.27 -19.55 71.13
N SER A 6 -19.11 -18.44 70.40
CA SER A 6 -19.44 -18.39 68.97
C SER A 6 -18.16 -18.56 68.14
N SER A 7 -18.04 -19.75 67.56
CA SER A 7 -16.93 -20.20 66.72
C SER A 7 -17.20 -19.79 65.26
N GLN A 8 -16.46 -18.82 64.74
CA GLN A 8 -16.44 -18.51 63.30
C GLN A 8 -15.53 -19.50 62.57
N GLN A 9 -16.12 -20.39 61.77
CA GLN A 9 -15.39 -21.18 60.78
C GLN A 9 -15.33 -20.39 59.47
N GLN A 10 -14.10 -20.13 59.01
CA GLN A 10 -13.77 -19.58 57.70
C GLN A 10 -13.99 -20.66 56.62
N SER A 11 -14.86 -20.40 55.65
CA SER A 11 -14.98 -21.21 54.43
C SER A 11 -14.17 -20.53 53.33
N THR A 12 -13.14 -21.24 52.85
CA THR A 12 -12.30 -20.86 51.71
C THR A 12 -13.01 -21.26 50.41
N ASP A 13 -13.56 -20.30 49.68
CA ASP A 13 -14.04 -20.52 48.32
C ASP A 13 -12.94 -20.16 47.31
N MET A 14 -12.41 -21.19 46.64
CA MET A 14 -11.47 -21.08 45.52
C MET A 14 -12.27 -20.91 44.22
N PRO A 15 -12.05 -19.87 43.41
CA PRO A 15 -12.69 -19.78 42.11
C PRO A 15 -12.06 -20.78 41.13
N SER A 16 -12.87 -21.75 40.71
CA SER A 16 -12.57 -22.71 39.65
C SER A 16 -12.36 -22.03 38.31
N ILE A 17 -11.23 -22.31 37.65
CA ILE A 17 -10.90 -21.87 36.29
C ILE A 17 -11.57 -22.83 35.28
N PRO A 18 -12.49 -22.40 34.40
CA PRO A 18 -13.00 -23.26 33.33
C PRO A 18 -12.10 -23.18 32.10
N LEU A 19 -11.20 -24.16 31.96
CA LEU A 19 -10.34 -24.32 30.79
C LEU A 19 -10.90 -25.39 29.84
N GLN A 20 -12.02 -25.10 29.16
CA GLN A 20 -12.46 -25.84 27.98
C GLN A 20 -13.25 -24.91 27.02
N GLN A 21 -12.55 -24.21 26.12
CA GLN A 21 -13.23 -23.61 24.97
C GLN A 21 -13.76 -24.74 24.08
N LYS A 22 -15.08 -24.77 23.90
CA LYS A 22 -15.78 -25.85 23.19
C LYS A 22 -15.26 -25.94 21.74
N PRO A 23 -15.07 -27.14 21.15
CA PRO A 23 -14.54 -27.32 19.78
C PRO A 23 -15.27 -26.52 18.70
N ASN A 24 -16.56 -26.21 18.93
CA ASN A 24 -17.38 -25.39 18.03
C ASN A 24 -17.00 -23.91 18.05
N GLU A 25 -16.46 -23.40 19.15
CA GLU A 25 -15.98 -22.02 19.26
C GLU A 25 -14.66 -21.84 18.52
N LEU A 26 -13.77 -22.84 18.58
CA LEU A 26 -12.52 -22.86 17.82
C LEU A 26 -12.79 -22.95 16.31
N LYS A 27 -13.78 -23.75 15.89
CA LYS A 27 -14.25 -23.82 14.49
C LYS A 27 -14.90 -22.50 14.03
N ARG A 28 -15.70 -21.84 14.87
CA ARG A 28 -16.28 -20.53 14.58
C ARG A 28 -15.22 -19.43 14.53
N LYS A 29 -14.24 -19.44 15.43
CA LYS A 29 -13.08 -18.53 15.40
C LYS A 29 -12.21 -18.77 14.18
N ALA A 30 -11.95 -20.02 13.79
CA ALA A 30 -11.22 -20.34 12.55
C ALA A 30 -12.00 -19.94 11.28
N ALA A 31 -13.33 -20.12 11.28
CA ALA A 31 -14.19 -19.68 10.18
C ALA A 31 -14.29 -18.15 10.11
N ALA A 32 -14.37 -17.47 11.25
CA ALA A 32 -14.36 -16.01 11.35
C ALA A 32 -12.98 -15.43 11.00
N LEU A 33 -11.89 -16.09 11.36
CA LEU A 33 -10.53 -15.74 10.96
C LEU A 33 -10.33 -15.95 9.46
N LYS A 34 -10.85 -17.06 8.90
CA LYS A 34 -10.84 -17.33 7.47
C LYS A 34 -11.70 -16.33 6.70
N ALA A 35 -12.90 -16.00 7.21
CA ALA A 35 -13.76 -14.98 6.64
C ALA A 35 -13.13 -13.59 6.76
N SER A 36 -12.46 -13.26 7.87
CA SER A 36 -11.73 -12.01 8.06
C SER A 36 -10.50 -11.92 7.15
N LEU A 37 -9.77 -13.02 6.91
CA LEU A 37 -8.73 -13.10 5.90
C LEU A 37 -9.27 -12.99 4.46
N ASP A 38 -10.43 -13.57 4.17
CA ASP A 38 -11.09 -13.43 2.86
C ASP A 38 -11.66 -12.01 2.66
N THR A 39 -12.15 -11.36 3.72
CA THR A 39 -12.68 -9.98 3.69
C THR A 39 -11.56 -8.94 3.59
N SER A 40 -10.40 -9.14 4.21
CA SER A 40 -9.28 -8.18 4.10
C SER A 40 -8.51 -8.28 2.79
N VAL A 41 -8.75 -9.33 1.98
CA VAL A 41 -8.06 -9.56 0.70
C VAL A 41 -8.96 -9.25 -0.52
N ALA A 42 -10.27 -9.04 -0.30
CA ALA A 42 -11.25 -8.77 -1.34
C ALA A 42 -11.36 -7.28 -1.69
N THR A 43 -10.27 -6.68 -2.15
CA THR A 43 -10.30 -5.40 -2.87
C THR A 43 -10.58 -5.73 -4.33
N HIS A 44 -11.86 -6.01 -4.61
CA HIS A 44 -12.23 -6.85 -5.73
C HIS A 44 -12.62 -6.03 -6.95
N THR A 45 -11.62 -5.54 -7.66
CA THR A 45 -11.78 -5.41 -9.10
C THR A 45 -12.08 -6.81 -9.65
N GLN A 46 -13.28 -7.03 -10.20
CA GLN A 46 -13.66 -8.30 -10.79
C GLN A 46 -12.72 -8.64 -11.95
N PRO A 47 -12.34 -9.92 -12.12
CA PRO A 47 -11.59 -10.31 -13.29
C PRO A 47 -12.39 -9.98 -14.55
N THR A 48 -11.70 -9.49 -15.57
CA THR A 48 -12.30 -9.13 -16.86
C THR A 48 -11.73 -10.00 -17.97
N LYS A 49 -12.57 -10.30 -18.96
CA LYS A 49 -12.14 -10.94 -20.21
C LYS A 49 -11.72 -9.90 -21.26
N HIS A 50 -12.01 -8.63 -21.01
CA HIS A 50 -11.72 -7.54 -21.95
C HIS A 50 -10.27 -7.07 -21.81
N GLN A 51 -9.65 -6.76 -22.95
CA GLN A 51 -8.35 -6.09 -22.99
C GLN A 51 -8.55 -4.64 -23.41
N PHE A 52 -8.30 -3.72 -22.49
CA PHE A 52 -8.49 -2.30 -22.73
C PHE A 52 -7.41 -1.75 -23.67
N SER A 53 -7.85 -1.05 -24.71
CA SER A 53 -7.00 -0.25 -25.57
C SER A 53 -6.63 1.09 -24.94
N TRP A 54 -5.62 1.75 -25.50
CA TRP A 54 -5.20 3.08 -25.06
C TRP A 54 -6.35 4.09 -25.04
N SER A 55 -7.17 4.12 -26.11
CA SER A 55 -8.30 5.05 -26.20
C SER A 55 -9.37 4.78 -25.16
N GLU A 56 -9.66 3.51 -24.84
CA GLU A 56 -10.61 3.14 -23.78
C GLU A 56 -10.09 3.56 -22.41
N LEU A 57 -8.81 3.31 -22.12
CA LEU A 57 -8.17 3.72 -20.87
C LEU A 57 -8.17 5.24 -20.70
N SER A 58 -7.76 5.98 -21.74
CA SER A 58 -7.78 7.45 -21.71
C SER A 58 -9.18 7.99 -21.45
N LYS A 59 -10.20 7.40 -22.08
CA LYS A 59 -11.60 7.78 -21.84
C LYS A 59 -12.04 7.49 -20.41
N MET A 60 -11.79 6.28 -19.90
CA MET A 60 -12.19 5.89 -18.54
C MET A 60 -11.52 6.75 -17.47
N VAL A 61 -10.25 7.13 -17.65
CA VAL A 61 -9.56 8.04 -16.73
C VAL A 61 -10.16 9.45 -16.80
N ALA A 62 -10.43 9.97 -18.00
CA ALA A 62 -11.06 11.27 -18.17
C ALA A 62 -12.48 11.32 -17.55
N ASP A 63 -13.26 10.25 -17.73
CA ASP A 63 -14.62 10.12 -17.22
C ASP A 63 -14.66 9.72 -15.73
N LYS A 64 -13.50 9.40 -15.12
CA LYS A 64 -13.36 8.81 -13.78
C LYS A 64 -14.16 7.51 -13.58
N ASP A 65 -14.49 6.82 -14.67
CA ASP A 65 -15.18 5.52 -14.66
C ASP A 65 -14.16 4.38 -14.63
N LEU A 66 -13.58 4.16 -13.45
CA LEU A 66 -12.50 3.18 -13.25
C LEU A 66 -13.02 1.77 -12.94
N GLY A 67 -14.32 1.63 -12.64
CA GLY A 67 -14.95 0.38 -12.24
C GLY A 67 -14.77 -0.79 -13.22
N PRO A 68 -14.85 -0.57 -14.56
CA PRO A 68 -14.65 -1.62 -15.54
C PRO A 68 -13.23 -2.17 -15.59
N MET A 69 -12.23 -1.35 -15.26
CA MET A 69 -10.82 -1.72 -15.40
C MET A 69 -10.48 -2.83 -14.43
N GLY A 70 -9.92 -3.94 -14.92
CA GLY A 70 -9.48 -5.03 -14.06
C GLY A 70 -8.47 -5.98 -14.66
N ARG A 71 -8.09 -6.98 -13.88
CA ARG A 71 -7.11 -8.01 -14.27
C ARG A 71 -7.77 -9.09 -15.10
N SER A 72 -7.00 -9.78 -15.93
CA SER A 72 -7.49 -11.03 -16.52
C SER A 72 -7.68 -12.09 -15.44
N GLU A 73 -8.48 -13.11 -15.71
CA GLU A 73 -8.74 -14.22 -14.78
C GLU A 73 -7.43 -14.89 -14.30
N ALA A 74 -6.53 -15.21 -15.22
CA ALA A 74 -5.23 -15.82 -14.90
C ALA A 74 -4.36 -14.92 -14.00
N VAL A 75 -4.32 -13.60 -14.26
CA VAL A 75 -3.54 -12.67 -13.44
C VAL A 75 -4.21 -12.47 -12.07
N GLN A 76 -5.54 -12.45 -12.02
CA GLN A 76 -6.30 -12.34 -10.77
C GLN A 76 -6.08 -13.57 -9.87
N GLU A 77 -6.05 -14.77 -10.43
CA GLU A 77 -5.71 -15.99 -9.69
C GLU A 77 -4.27 -15.97 -9.16
N ALA A 78 -3.32 -15.56 -10.01
CA ALA A 78 -1.92 -15.41 -9.62
C ALA A 78 -1.76 -14.38 -8.49
N TYR A 79 -2.46 -13.25 -8.58
CA TYR A 79 -2.52 -12.22 -7.55
C TYR A 79 -3.03 -12.80 -6.23
N GLN A 80 -4.19 -13.46 -6.23
CA GLN A 80 -4.76 -14.06 -5.02
C GLN A 80 -3.82 -15.08 -4.37
N LYS A 81 -3.18 -15.93 -5.18
CA LYS A 81 -2.21 -16.92 -4.68
C LYS A 81 -0.98 -16.24 -4.08
N ALA A 82 -0.45 -15.21 -4.74
CA ALA A 82 0.71 -14.46 -4.27
C ALA A 82 0.40 -13.71 -2.96
N ILE A 83 -0.76 -13.05 -2.87
CA ILE A 83 -1.22 -12.35 -1.67
C ILE A 83 -1.36 -13.33 -0.51
N LYS A 84 -2.05 -14.45 -0.68
CA LYS A 84 -2.16 -15.49 0.37
C LYS A 84 -0.80 -15.95 0.88
N ARG A 85 0.15 -16.18 -0.03
CA ARG A 85 1.53 -16.57 0.32
C ARG A 85 2.28 -15.45 1.06
N ARG A 86 2.13 -14.20 0.62
CA ARG A 86 2.80 -13.03 1.20
C ARG A 86 2.24 -12.70 2.58
N THR A 87 0.92 -12.69 2.75
CA THR A 87 0.26 -12.53 4.05
C THR A 87 0.74 -13.60 5.03
N LYS A 88 0.84 -14.86 4.61
CA LYS A 88 1.37 -15.94 5.46
C LYS A 88 2.82 -15.70 5.91
N LYS A 89 3.66 -15.08 5.07
CA LYS A 89 5.09 -14.89 5.34
C LYS A 89 5.41 -13.56 6.05
N TYR A 90 4.71 -12.49 5.71
CA TYR A 90 5.01 -11.12 6.13
C TYR A 90 3.93 -10.51 7.03
N GLY A 91 2.84 -11.24 7.31
CA GLY A 91 1.72 -10.76 8.12
C GLY A 91 0.65 -10.03 7.30
N SER A 92 1.05 -9.17 6.35
CA SER A 92 0.13 -8.47 5.44
C SER A 92 0.76 -8.22 4.06
N PRO A 93 -0.05 -7.92 3.02
CA PRO A 93 0.46 -7.44 1.73
C PRO A 93 1.25 -6.14 1.85
N ASP A 94 0.80 -5.25 2.72
CA ASP A 94 1.37 -3.93 2.98
C ASP A 94 2.78 -4.10 3.55
N GLU A 95 2.98 -5.00 4.53
CA GLU A 95 4.30 -5.28 5.10
C GLU A 95 5.25 -5.91 4.08
N TYR A 96 4.73 -6.79 3.20
CA TYR A 96 5.52 -7.29 2.08
C TYR A 96 5.99 -6.17 1.16
N ILE A 97 5.12 -5.23 0.78
CA ILE A 97 5.47 -4.12 -0.11
C ILE A 97 6.51 -3.22 0.56
N ARG A 98 6.30 -2.84 1.82
CA ARG A 98 7.26 -2.04 2.61
C ARG A 98 8.63 -2.70 2.63
N GLN A 99 8.73 -3.97 3.04
CA GLN A 99 10.03 -4.63 3.24
C GLN A 99 10.72 -5.03 1.93
N ARG A 100 9.96 -5.51 0.93
CA ARG A 100 10.52 -6.21 -0.24
C ARG A 100 10.45 -5.41 -1.53
N VAL A 101 9.51 -4.49 -1.67
CA VAL A 101 9.35 -3.67 -2.87
C VAL A 101 9.98 -2.29 -2.67
N LEU A 102 9.78 -1.71 -1.48
CA LEU A 102 10.16 -0.33 -1.18
C LEU A 102 11.34 -0.20 -0.23
N HIS A 103 11.72 -1.28 0.46
CA HIS A 103 12.77 -1.30 1.48
C HIS A 103 12.59 -0.24 2.57
N TRP A 104 11.34 0.06 2.92
CA TRP A 104 10.99 0.97 4.00
C TRP A 104 11.12 0.26 5.36
N PRO A 105 11.40 1.02 6.44
CA PRO A 105 11.30 0.48 7.79
C PRO A 105 9.88 -0.08 8.04
N PRO A 106 9.75 -1.05 8.97
CA PRO A 106 8.44 -1.54 9.40
C PRO A 106 7.54 -0.37 9.79
N ALA A 107 6.23 -0.51 9.55
CA ALA A 107 5.28 0.47 10.04
C ALA A 107 5.49 0.65 11.56
N GLU A 108 5.65 1.90 12.00
CA GLU A 108 5.71 2.19 13.44
C GLU A 108 4.44 1.62 14.07
N LYS A 109 4.62 0.72 15.04
CA LYS A 109 3.49 0.19 15.78
C LYS A 109 3.05 1.28 16.74
N ASP A 110 1.93 1.91 16.44
CA ASP A 110 1.24 2.74 17.41
C ASP A 110 0.87 1.85 18.61
N GLY A 111 1.65 1.95 19.70
CA GLY A 111 1.35 1.27 20.96
C GLY A 111 2.56 1.18 21.87
N ASP A 112 2.68 2.08 22.85
CA ASP A 112 2.13 1.84 24.18
C ASP A 112 2.25 3.12 25.02
N ALA A 113 1.17 3.51 25.68
CA ALA A 113 1.19 4.62 26.62
C ALA A 113 1.87 4.16 27.91
N SER A 114 3.10 4.61 28.16
CA SER A 114 3.64 4.63 29.53
C SER A 114 4.64 5.77 29.72
N ASP A 115 4.15 6.75 30.48
CA ASP A 115 4.84 7.73 31.32
C ASP A 115 6.18 8.35 30.87
N GLY A 116 6.07 9.59 30.39
CA GLY A 116 6.62 10.75 31.10
C GLY A 116 8.14 10.93 31.11
N ASN A 117 8.65 11.80 30.22
CA ASN A 117 9.40 12.96 30.68
C ASN A 117 9.46 14.04 29.58
N GLU A 118 9.21 15.28 29.99
CA GLU A 118 9.21 16.48 29.17
C GLU A 118 10.61 16.76 28.60
N SER A 119 10.67 17.21 27.34
CA SER A 119 11.28 18.49 26.98
C SER A 119 11.43 18.63 25.47
N SER A 120 11.15 19.84 25.01
CA SER A 120 11.64 20.47 23.78
C SER A 120 10.72 20.45 22.56
N THR A 121 10.03 21.60 22.43
CA THR A 121 10.22 22.55 21.33
C THR A 121 9.51 22.28 20.00
N SER A 122 8.64 23.24 19.68
CA SER A 122 8.11 23.61 18.35
C SER A 122 6.96 22.79 17.80
N THR A 123 5.76 23.25 18.17
CA THR A 123 4.49 23.00 17.52
C THR A 123 4.50 23.57 16.09
N SER A 124 5.06 22.85 15.14
CA SER A 124 4.72 23.02 13.72
C SER A 124 3.54 22.09 13.43
N SER A 125 2.39 22.71 13.18
CA SER A 125 1.14 22.14 12.68
C SER A 125 1.39 21.00 11.67
N MET A 126 1.23 19.77 12.15
CA MET A 126 1.49 18.55 11.38
C MET A 126 0.29 18.17 10.51
N THR A 127 0.13 18.87 9.41
CA THR A 127 -0.48 18.24 8.23
C THR A 127 0.67 17.66 7.40
N PRO A 128 0.72 16.34 7.17
CA PRO A 128 1.73 15.77 6.28
C PRO A 128 1.56 16.42 4.89
N PRO A 129 2.65 16.88 4.24
CA PRO A 129 2.57 17.48 2.92
C PRO A 129 2.02 16.46 1.91
N SER A 130 1.05 16.88 1.10
CA SER A 130 0.38 16.01 0.12
C SER A 130 1.18 15.75 -1.15
N SER A 131 2.42 16.27 -1.25
CA SER A 131 3.43 15.96 -2.29
C SER A 131 4.81 16.52 -1.87
N PRO A 132 5.92 15.93 -2.34
CA PRO A 132 7.26 16.41 -2.00
C PRO A 132 7.57 17.76 -2.67
N THR A 133 8.04 18.73 -1.89
CA THR A 133 8.52 20.04 -2.36
C THR A 133 10.03 20.08 -2.62
N GLY A 134 10.75 19.00 -2.33
CA GLY A 134 12.22 18.88 -2.49
C GLY A 134 12.64 17.82 -3.50
N PRO A 135 13.96 17.52 -3.63
CA PRO A 135 14.43 16.42 -4.46
C PRO A 135 13.74 15.11 -4.04
N VAL A 136 13.29 14.35 -5.03
CA VAL A 136 12.61 13.07 -4.79
C VAL A 136 13.55 12.15 -4.03
N ASN A 137 13.13 11.72 -2.84
CA ASN A 137 13.83 10.68 -2.11
C ASN A 137 13.37 9.32 -2.64
N PRO A 138 14.27 8.48 -3.19
CA PRO A 138 13.93 7.13 -3.65
C PRO A 138 13.38 6.22 -2.54
N LEU A 139 13.70 6.55 -1.28
CA LEU A 139 13.15 5.88 -0.09
C LEU A 139 11.76 6.38 0.30
N GLU A 140 11.18 7.34 -0.43
CA GLU A 140 9.82 7.82 -0.20
C GLU A 140 8.93 7.59 -1.41
N ILE A 141 9.48 7.62 -2.63
CA ILE A 141 8.73 7.47 -3.87
C ILE A 141 9.48 6.54 -4.83
N ALA A 142 8.76 5.62 -5.47
CA ALA A 142 9.33 4.70 -6.44
C ALA A 142 8.35 4.37 -7.58
N LEU A 143 8.78 4.56 -8.83
CA LEU A 143 8.12 4.04 -10.03
C LEU A 143 8.52 2.57 -10.24
N LYS A 144 7.55 1.66 -10.24
CA LYS A 144 7.77 0.21 -10.41
C LYS A 144 6.74 -0.39 -11.35
N GLN A 145 7.15 -1.35 -12.17
CA GLN A 145 6.20 -2.10 -12.99
C GLN A 145 5.24 -2.90 -12.09
N ASN A 146 3.95 -2.92 -12.43
CA ASN A 146 2.95 -3.62 -11.66
C ASN A 146 3.10 -5.14 -11.87
N GLU A 147 3.38 -5.89 -10.79
CA GLU A 147 3.52 -7.34 -10.83
C GLU A 147 2.22 -8.05 -11.27
N PHE A 148 1.06 -7.44 -11.01
CA PHE A 148 -0.25 -7.96 -11.35
C PHE A 148 -1.02 -6.93 -12.19
N PRO A 149 -0.61 -6.75 -13.46
CA PRO A 149 -1.11 -5.69 -14.31
C PRO A 149 -2.60 -5.87 -14.63
N TYR A 150 -3.27 -4.78 -14.99
CA TYR A 150 -4.63 -4.84 -15.52
C TYR A 150 -4.60 -5.44 -16.94
N SER A 151 -5.76 -5.92 -17.39
CA SER A 151 -5.95 -6.54 -18.69
C SER A 151 -5.95 -5.48 -19.78
N VAL A 152 -4.77 -5.17 -20.31
CA VAL A 152 -4.56 -4.16 -21.37
C VAL A 152 -4.09 -4.81 -22.67
N LYS A 153 -4.30 -4.13 -23.80
CA LYS A 153 -3.83 -4.61 -25.10
C LYS A 153 -2.29 -4.62 -25.18
N PRO A 154 -1.69 -5.46 -26.06
CA PRO A 154 -0.24 -5.47 -26.28
C PRO A 154 0.32 -4.09 -26.63
N GLY A 155 1.49 -3.77 -26.09
CA GLY A 155 2.15 -2.47 -26.24
C GLY A 155 1.73 -1.42 -25.22
N ILE A 156 0.84 -1.78 -24.27
CA ILE A 156 0.51 -0.98 -23.09
C ILE A 156 1.10 -1.69 -21.87
N GLU A 157 1.76 -0.92 -21.00
CA GLU A 157 2.33 -1.42 -19.76
C GLU A 157 1.64 -0.80 -18.56
N HIS A 158 1.57 -1.54 -17.44
CA HIS A 158 0.99 -1.06 -16.20
C HIS A 158 2.07 -0.91 -15.13
N TRP A 159 2.16 0.29 -14.57
CA TRP A 159 3.15 0.73 -13.61
C TRP A 159 2.46 1.30 -12.37
N LEU A 160 3.21 1.40 -11.28
CA LEU A 160 2.79 1.95 -10.00
C LEU A 160 3.81 2.98 -9.56
N ILE A 161 3.34 4.18 -9.19
CA ILE A 161 4.12 5.08 -8.34
C ILE A 161 3.75 4.75 -6.91
N TRP A 162 4.67 4.17 -6.15
CA TRP A 162 4.51 3.98 -4.71
C TRP A 162 4.98 5.23 -3.98
N SER A 163 4.27 5.66 -2.94
CA SER A 163 4.62 6.85 -2.16
C SER A 163 4.33 6.67 -0.67
N ARG A 164 5.21 7.20 0.16
CA ARG A 164 5.06 7.20 1.63
C ARG A 164 3.92 8.12 2.08
N TYR A 165 3.68 9.19 1.34
CA TYR A 165 2.63 10.17 1.57
C TYR A 165 1.61 10.15 0.43
N PRO A 166 0.37 10.61 0.64
CA PRO A 166 -0.57 10.82 -0.45
C PRO A 166 0.09 11.64 -1.55
N LEU A 167 -0.12 11.27 -2.82
CA LEU A 167 0.26 12.09 -3.97
C LEU A 167 -1.02 12.67 -4.53
N THR A 168 -1.35 13.92 -4.18
CA THR A 168 -2.59 14.58 -4.66
C THR A 168 -2.32 15.68 -5.68
N ASP A 169 -1.07 16.09 -5.85
CA ASP A 169 -0.66 17.11 -6.82
C ASP A 169 -0.45 16.46 -8.19
N GLU A 170 -1.43 16.64 -9.09
CA GLU A 170 -1.38 16.07 -10.45
C GLU A 170 -0.26 16.68 -11.30
N GLU A 171 0.06 17.97 -11.13
CA GLU A 171 1.15 18.63 -11.86
C GLU A 171 2.50 18.06 -11.45
N TRP A 172 2.67 17.81 -10.15
CA TRP A 172 3.86 17.14 -9.63
C TRP A 172 4.00 15.72 -10.20
N ILE A 173 2.92 14.93 -10.20
CA ILE A 173 2.91 13.56 -10.74
C ILE A 173 3.26 13.59 -12.23
N GLN A 174 2.70 14.56 -12.97
CA GLN A 174 2.97 14.74 -14.39
C GLN A 174 4.46 14.99 -14.63
N LYS A 175 5.06 15.97 -13.94
CA LYS A 175 6.50 16.28 -14.05
C LYS A 175 7.37 15.07 -13.68
N TYR A 176 7.00 14.36 -12.61
CA TYR A 176 7.71 13.16 -12.17
C TYR A 176 7.74 12.07 -13.27
N LEU A 177 6.62 11.88 -13.98
CA LEU A 177 6.50 10.93 -15.08
C LEU A 177 7.21 11.39 -16.34
N GLU A 178 7.14 12.67 -16.70
CA GLU A 178 7.85 13.23 -17.87
C GLU A 178 9.36 13.06 -17.77
N GLU A 179 9.92 13.28 -16.57
CA GLU A 179 11.35 13.06 -16.33
C GLU A 179 11.75 11.58 -16.50
N ARG A 180 10.89 10.66 -16.05
CA ARG A 180 11.21 9.21 -15.97
C ARG A 180 10.77 8.38 -17.16
N LEU A 181 9.85 8.89 -17.98
CA LEU A 181 9.28 8.20 -19.13
C LEU A 181 9.47 9.00 -20.44
N PRO A 182 10.67 9.52 -20.74
CA PRO A 182 10.86 10.38 -21.90
C PRO A 182 10.54 9.62 -23.19
N GLY A 183 9.73 10.24 -24.05
CA GLY A 183 9.31 9.66 -25.33
C GLY A 183 8.26 8.55 -25.21
N ARG A 184 7.57 8.44 -24.08
CA ARG A 184 6.44 7.53 -23.88
C ARG A 184 5.16 8.33 -23.63
N ASP A 185 4.05 7.85 -24.16
CA ASP A 185 2.74 8.30 -23.73
C ASP A 185 2.46 7.71 -22.34
N TYR A 186 1.88 8.49 -21.45
CA TYR A 186 1.45 8.03 -20.14
C TYR A 186 0.06 8.57 -19.81
N LEU A 187 -0.64 7.83 -18.95
CA LEU A 187 -1.86 8.27 -18.28
C LEU A 187 -1.81 7.73 -16.86
N PHE A 188 -2.38 8.45 -15.90
CA PHE A 188 -2.35 8.04 -14.50
C PHE A 188 -3.67 8.33 -13.79
N PHE A 189 -3.90 7.60 -12.71
CA PHE A 189 -5.05 7.80 -11.83
C PHE A 189 -4.80 7.17 -10.46
N ILE A 190 -5.57 7.59 -9.47
CA ILE A 190 -5.54 7.01 -8.13
C ILE A 190 -6.84 6.23 -7.94
N ASN A 191 -6.73 4.94 -7.61
CA ASN A 191 -7.92 4.16 -7.27
C ASN A 191 -8.64 4.83 -6.09
N PRO A 192 -9.97 5.00 -6.17
CA PRO A 192 -10.75 5.46 -5.03
C PRO A 192 -10.64 4.44 -3.88
N PRO A 193 -10.82 4.85 -2.62
CA PRO A 193 -10.52 4.02 -1.45
C PRO A 193 -11.11 2.60 -1.50
N GLU A 194 -12.32 2.47 -2.01
CA GLU A 194 -13.06 1.21 -2.16
C GLU A 194 -12.45 0.23 -3.20
N LEU A 195 -11.61 0.73 -4.11
CA LEU A 195 -10.92 -0.08 -5.14
C LEU A 195 -9.43 -0.31 -4.84
N ARG A 196 -8.90 0.21 -3.72
CA ARG A 196 -7.47 0.06 -3.39
C ARG A 196 -7.17 -1.31 -2.84
N SER A 197 -6.17 -1.98 -3.41
CA SER A 197 -5.69 -3.28 -2.91
C SER A 197 -4.84 -3.23 -1.65
N VAL A 198 -4.18 -2.11 -1.42
CA VAL A 198 -3.22 -1.91 -0.35
C VAL A 198 -3.51 -0.53 0.26
N PRO A 199 -4.51 -0.42 1.14
CA PRO A 199 -5.03 0.87 1.57
C PRO A 199 -4.04 1.65 2.44
N SER A 200 -3.07 0.98 3.09
CA SER A 200 -2.11 1.64 3.98
C SER A 200 -0.84 2.16 3.26
N ILE A 201 -0.77 2.05 1.94
CA ILE A 201 0.36 2.55 1.13
C ILE A 201 -0.21 3.31 -0.06
N HIS A 202 0.21 4.58 -0.20
CA HIS A 202 -0.25 5.41 -1.30
C HIS A 202 0.36 4.94 -2.60
N HIS A 203 -0.49 4.81 -3.62
CA HIS A 203 -0.04 4.42 -4.94
C HIS A 203 -0.90 5.06 -6.05
N VAL A 204 -0.21 5.43 -7.12
CA VAL A 204 -0.81 5.92 -8.38
C VAL A 204 -0.68 4.81 -9.41
N GLN A 205 -1.77 4.51 -10.11
CA GLN A 205 -1.78 3.62 -11.26
C GLN A 205 -1.31 4.40 -12.48
N VAL A 206 -0.36 3.85 -13.24
CA VAL A 206 0.19 4.51 -14.42
C VAL A 206 0.15 3.53 -15.59
N PHE A 207 -0.51 3.89 -16.68
CA PHE A 207 -0.37 3.16 -17.94
C PHE A 207 0.59 3.90 -18.85
N THR A 208 1.47 3.16 -19.52
CA THR A 208 2.42 3.73 -20.49
C THR A 208 2.33 3.02 -21.83
N LYS A 209 2.65 3.73 -22.91
CA LYS A 209 2.69 3.21 -24.28
C LYS A 209 3.80 3.89 -25.06
N GLY A 210 4.46 3.15 -25.95
CA GLY A 210 5.49 3.69 -26.84
C GLY A 210 6.86 3.04 -26.64
N LYS A 211 7.87 3.55 -27.36
CA LYS A 211 9.24 3.02 -27.39
C LYS A 211 10.26 3.90 -26.65
N GLY A 212 9.80 4.90 -25.91
CA GLY A 212 10.67 5.73 -25.08
C GLY A 212 11.28 4.96 -23.91
N GLU A 213 12.18 5.64 -23.20
CA GLU A 213 12.98 5.06 -22.12
C GLU A 213 12.21 5.03 -20.80
N VAL A 214 12.67 4.20 -19.88
CA VAL A 214 12.25 4.22 -18.48
C VAL A 214 13.51 4.47 -17.66
N LEU A 215 13.60 5.67 -17.10
CA LEU A 215 14.78 6.12 -16.37
C LEU A 215 14.60 5.85 -14.87
N ASP A 216 15.60 5.24 -14.25
CA ASP A 216 15.67 5.11 -12.80
C ASP A 216 16.37 6.31 -12.15
N GLU A 217 16.49 6.30 -10.82
CA GLU A 217 17.09 7.41 -10.08
C GLU A 217 18.57 7.63 -10.43
N GLN A 218 19.30 6.58 -10.79
CA GLN A 218 20.69 6.69 -11.21
C GLN A 218 20.78 7.31 -12.60
N ASP A 219 19.89 6.93 -13.53
CA ASP A 219 19.81 7.55 -14.85
C ASP A 219 19.49 9.04 -14.76
N ILE A 220 18.55 9.41 -13.88
CA ILE A 220 18.18 10.82 -13.65
C ILE A 220 19.33 11.61 -13.02
N ALA A 221 20.05 11.04 -12.05
CA ALA A 221 21.22 11.67 -11.46
C ALA A 221 22.33 11.91 -12.51
N ASN A 222 22.65 10.87 -13.30
CA ASN A 222 23.65 10.95 -14.36
C ASN A 222 23.30 12.01 -15.41
N LYS A 223 22.01 12.16 -15.75
CA LYS A 223 21.54 13.16 -16.71
C LYS A 223 21.73 14.59 -16.19
N ARG A 224 21.42 14.84 -14.92
CA ARG A 224 21.61 16.16 -14.28
C ARG A 224 23.08 16.57 -14.20
N ASP A 225 23.96 15.63 -13.86
CA ASP A 225 25.40 15.89 -13.80
C ASP A 225 25.96 16.26 -15.18
N LYS A 226 25.49 15.59 -16.23
CA LYS A 226 25.88 15.88 -17.61
C LYS A 226 25.40 17.25 -18.08
N GLU A 227 24.15 17.62 -17.81
CA GLU A 227 23.60 18.94 -18.16
C GLU A 227 24.33 20.08 -17.41
N THR A 228 24.73 19.83 -16.15
CA THR A 228 25.49 20.81 -15.36
C THR A 228 26.89 21.02 -15.92
N ALA A 229 27.57 19.95 -16.33
CA ALA A 229 28.90 20.03 -16.93
C ALA A 229 28.89 20.78 -18.27
N ASP A 230 27.92 20.51 -19.15
CA ASP A 230 27.80 21.18 -20.46
C ASP A 230 27.50 22.69 -20.29
N SER A 231 26.71 23.07 -19.29
CA SER A 231 26.39 24.48 -19.02
C SER A 231 27.56 25.31 -18.45
N SER A 232 28.61 24.65 -17.96
CA SER A 232 29.78 25.29 -17.35
C SER A 232 30.90 25.59 -18.36
N ASP A 233 30.90 24.95 -19.53
CA ASP A 233 31.88 25.17 -20.60
C ASP A 233 31.45 26.27 -21.61
N GLU A 234 30.22 26.79 -21.49
CA GLU A 234 29.67 27.87 -22.35
C GLU A 234 29.70 29.27 -21.69
N ALA A 235 30.26 29.39 -20.47
CA ALA A 235 30.37 30.64 -19.70
C ALA A 235 31.82 31.17 -19.65
#